data_AF-A0A183IA61-F1
#
_entry.id   AF-A0A183IA61-F1
#
_cell.length_a   1.000
_cell.length_b   1.000
_cell.length_c   1.000
_cell.angle_alpha   90.00
_cell.angle_beta   90.00
_cell.angle_gamma   90.00
#
_symmetry.space_group_name_H-M   'P 1'
#
loop_
_entity.id
_entity.type
_entity.pdbx_description
1 polymer ?
#
loop_
_entity_poly.entity_id
_entity_poly.type
_entity_poly.pdbx_seq_one_letter_code
_entity_poly.pdbx_strand_id
1 'polypeptide(L)'
;MAATLANGGVCPITGETIFCNPNVRDVLTLMYSCGMYDYSGQFAFQVGLPAKSSISGGVILVVPNVMGFAIWSPLLDELGNAVRGVTFSKKLVERFNFHNYDSLVHGDLNKIDPRKRPFDAIHPTDNDIFCAAASGDLEALKW
;
A
#
# COMPACT_ATOMS: atom_id res chain seq x y z
N MET A 1 15.31 1.67 4.47
CA MET A 1 15.46 0.64 3.43
C MET A 1 14.13 0.30 2.75
N ALA A 2 13.09 -0.15 3.47
CA ALA A 2 11.78 -0.43 2.85
C ALA A 2 11.23 0.75 2.03
N ALA A 3 11.29 1.97 2.59
CA ALA A 3 10.89 3.19 1.91
C ALA A 3 11.79 3.56 0.70
N THR A 4 13.05 3.12 0.68
CA THR A 4 13.94 3.28 -0.48
C THR A 4 13.44 2.44 -1.67
N LEU A 5 12.97 1.22 -1.40
CA LEU A 5 12.34 0.37 -2.41
C LEU A 5 10.98 0.95 -2.86
N ALA A 6 10.20 1.49 -1.91
CA ALA A 6 8.96 2.18 -2.24
C ALA A 6 9.18 3.38 -3.18
N ASN A 7 10.31 4.08 -3.01
CA ASN A 7 10.71 5.25 -3.77
C ASN A 7 11.59 4.91 -5.00
N GLY A 8 11.41 3.72 -5.58
CA GLY A 8 12.05 3.34 -6.84
C GLY A 8 13.58 3.19 -6.79
N GLY A 9 14.16 3.03 -5.61
CA GLY A 9 15.61 2.86 -5.42
C GLY A 9 16.33 4.11 -4.94
N VAL A 10 15.63 5.23 -4.79
CA VAL A 10 16.18 6.49 -4.28
C VAL A 10 15.92 6.59 -2.78
N CYS A 11 16.95 6.88 -2.01
CA CYS A 11 16.82 7.06 -0.56
C CYS A 11 15.95 8.29 -0.27
N PRO A 12 14.82 8.15 0.47
CA PRO A 12 13.91 9.27 0.70
C PRO A 12 14.47 10.35 1.62
N ILE A 13 15.53 10.04 2.39
CA ILE A 13 16.14 10.97 3.35
C ILE A 13 17.33 11.69 2.72
N THR A 14 18.15 10.99 1.93
CA THR A 14 19.37 11.57 1.34
C THR A 14 19.19 12.01 -0.11
N GLY A 15 18.15 11.53 -0.82
CA GLY A 15 17.92 11.81 -2.24
C GLY A 15 18.86 11.05 -3.18
N GLU A 16 19.76 10.21 -2.65
CA GLU A 16 20.71 9.46 -3.46
C GLU A 16 20.08 8.21 -4.08
N THR A 17 20.41 7.96 -5.34
CA THR A 17 20.02 6.75 -6.06
C THR A 17 20.91 5.58 -5.61
N ILE A 18 20.35 4.66 -4.83
CA ILE A 18 21.06 3.47 -4.34
C ILE A 18 20.88 2.31 -5.32
N PHE A 19 19.68 2.17 -5.88
CA PHE A 19 19.33 1.08 -6.79
C PHE A 19 18.70 1.60 -8.07
N CYS A 20 18.92 0.89 -9.18
CA CYS A 20 18.21 1.16 -10.43
C CYS A 20 16.74 0.73 -10.33
N ASN A 21 15.84 1.55 -10.89
CA ASN A 21 14.39 1.29 -10.85
C ASN A 21 13.97 -0.11 -11.36
N PRO A 22 14.52 -0.65 -12.47
CA PRO A 22 14.17 -1.99 -12.94
C PRO A 22 14.46 -3.08 -11.89
N ASN A 23 15.61 -2.99 -11.21
CA ASN A 23 15.99 -3.95 -10.17
C ASN A 23 15.03 -3.89 -8.99
N VAL A 24 14.60 -2.67 -8.62
CA VAL A 24 13.62 -2.49 -7.54
C VAL A 24 12.27 -3.09 -7.91
N ARG A 25 11.81 -2.89 -9.15
CA ARG A 25 10.58 -3.51 -9.65
C ARG A 25 10.65 -5.04 -9.58
N ASP A 26 11.77 -5.63 -10.01
CA ASP A 26 11.94 -7.09 -10.01
C ASP A 26 11.98 -7.64 -8.58
N VAL A 27 12.66 -6.95 -7.66
CA VAL A 27 12.67 -7.29 -6.23
C VAL A 27 11.28 -7.20 -5.62
N LEU A 28 10.53 -6.12 -5.87
CA LEU A 28 9.16 -5.97 -5.35
C LEU A 28 8.22 -7.05 -5.91
N THR A 29 8.39 -7.44 -7.17
CA THR A 29 7.62 -8.53 -7.79
C THR A 29 7.89 -9.86 -7.10
N LEU A 30 9.16 -10.17 -6.81
CA LEU A 30 9.53 -11.38 -6.07
C LEU A 30 9.10 -11.35 -4.60
N MET A 31 9.16 -10.19 -3.96
CA MET A 31 8.62 -10.01 -2.59
C MET A 31 7.11 -10.23 -2.56
N TYR A 32 6.41 -9.85 -3.62
CA TYR A 32 4.97 -10.07 -3.72
C TYR A 32 4.62 -11.57 -3.84
N SER A 33 5.32 -12.32 -4.68
CA SER A 33 5.00 -13.74 -4.94
C SER A 33 5.62 -14.72 -3.95
N CYS A 34 6.82 -14.46 -3.44
CA CYS A 34 7.63 -15.40 -2.65
C CYS A 34 8.12 -14.83 -1.30
N GLY A 35 7.51 -13.74 -0.83
CA GLY A 35 7.99 -12.97 0.31
C GLY A 35 7.81 -13.58 1.70
N MET A 36 6.71 -14.32 1.90
CA MET A 36 6.17 -14.72 3.19
C MET A 36 6.15 -16.26 3.36
N TYR A 37 7.19 -16.95 2.90
CA TYR A 37 7.27 -18.42 2.91
C TYR A 37 6.07 -19.07 2.20
N ASP A 38 5.56 -20.19 2.70
CA ASP A 38 4.38 -20.86 2.15
C ASP A 38 3.10 -20.01 2.27
N TYR A 39 3.12 -18.97 3.11
CA TYR A 39 2.04 -18.00 3.23
C TYR A 39 2.03 -16.93 2.12
N SER A 40 3.02 -16.89 1.23
CA SER A 40 3.16 -15.82 0.22
C SER A 40 1.93 -15.67 -0.68
N GLY A 41 1.34 -16.77 -1.15
CA GLY A 41 0.14 -16.71 -2.00
C GLY A 41 -1.08 -16.17 -1.26
N GLN A 42 -1.32 -16.60 -0.02
CA GLN A 42 -2.42 -16.10 0.79
C GLN A 42 -2.20 -14.65 1.23
N PHE A 43 -0.96 -14.26 1.53
CA PHE A 43 -0.61 -12.88 1.85
C PHE A 43 -0.82 -11.95 0.66
N ALA A 44 -0.39 -12.36 -0.54
CA ALA A 44 -0.62 -11.62 -1.77
C ALA A 44 -2.11 -11.44 -2.08
N PHE A 45 -2.93 -12.46 -1.78
CA PHE A 45 -4.38 -12.38 -1.99
C PHE A 45 -5.12 -11.53 -0.95
N GLN A 46 -4.74 -11.63 0.33
CA GLN A 46 -5.45 -10.95 1.44
C GLN A 46 -4.95 -9.53 1.68
N VAL A 47 -3.63 -9.32 1.60
CA VAL A 47 -2.98 -8.03 1.86
C VAL A 47 -2.61 -7.34 0.55
N GLY A 48 -2.11 -8.07 -0.43
CA GLY A 48 -1.79 -7.49 -1.73
C GLY A 48 -0.68 -6.46 -1.69
N LEU A 49 0.30 -6.63 -0.79
CA LEU A 49 1.47 -5.76 -0.67
C LEU A 49 2.77 -6.58 -0.74
N PRO A 50 3.83 -6.08 -1.39
CA PRO A 50 5.15 -6.71 -1.33
C PRO A 50 5.68 -6.75 0.10
N ALA A 51 5.99 -7.96 0.59
CA ALA A 51 6.52 -8.14 1.93
C ALA A 51 7.65 -9.17 1.95
N LYS A 52 8.47 -9.16 3.01
CA LYS A 52 9.42 -10.23 3.29
C LYS A 52 9.46 -10.53 4.78
N SER A 53 9.26 -11.79 5.12
CA SER A 53 9.36 -12.30 6.49
C SER A 53 10.73 -12.91 6.80
N SER A 54 11.10 -12.91 8.08
CA SER A 54 12.32 -13.50 8.64
C SER A 54 12.00 -14.26 9.92
N ILE A 55 12.72 -15.37 10.16
CA ILE A 55 12.66 -16.16 11.41
C ILE A 55 13.02 -15.34 12.66
N SER A 56 13.72 -14.21 12.51
CA SER A 56 13.98 -13.28 13.61
C SER A 56 12.71 -12.56 14.14
N GLY A 57 11.56 -12.76 13.48
CA GLY A 57 10.32 -12.04 13.75
C GLY A 57 10.22 -10.69 13.03
N GLY A 58 11.20 -10.38 12.16
CA GLY A 58 11.19 -9.19 11.33
C GLY A 58 10.35 -9.38 10.06
N VAL A 59 9.51 -8.39 9.76
CA VAL A 59 8.75 -8.31 8.51
C VAL A 59 8.99 -6.95 7.87
N ILE A 60 9.49 -6.97 6.63
CA ILE A 60 9.59 -5.78 5.79
C ILE A 60 8.34 -5.73 4.92
N LEU A 61 7.64 -4.60 4.91
CA LEU A 61 6.45 -4.38 4.09
C LEU A 61 6.66 -3.12 3.26
N VAL A 62 6.33 -3.16 1.98
CA VAL A 62 6.51 -2.03 1.07
C VAL A 62 5.16 -1.65 0.46
N VAL A 63 4.82 -0.37 0.50
CA VAL A 63 3.72 0.23 -0.24
C VAL A 63 4.33 1.08 -1.36
N PRO A 64 4.41 0.56 -2.60
CA PRO A 64 5.09 1.25 -3.70
C PRO A 64 4.56 2.67 -3.87
N ASN A 65 5.46 3.62 -4.11
CA ASN A 65 5.17 5.06 -4.27
C ASN A 65 4.53 5.77 -3.07
N VAL A 66 4.40 5.11 -1.92
CA VAL A 66 3.82 5.72 -0.70
C VAL A 66 4.79 5.64 0.47
N MET A 67 5.13 4.44 0.94
CA MET A 67 5.93 4.26 2.16
C MET A 67 6.46 2.83 2.29
N GLY A 68 7.35 2.61 3.26
CA GLY A 68 7.78 1.26 3.65
C GLY A 68 7.84 1.11 5.16
N PHE A 69 7.46 -0.07 5.63
CA PHE A 69 7.45 -0.43 7.04
C PHE A 69 8.51 -1.48 7.36
N ALA A 70 9.01 -1.42 8.59
CA ALA A 70 9.73 -2.50 9.24
C ALA A 70 8.97 -2.84 10.51
N ILE A 71 8.42 -4.05 10.57
CA ILE A 71 7.66 -4.55 11.70
C ILE A 71 8.52 -5.62 12.36
N TRP A 72 8.55 -5.64 13.68
CA TRP A 72 9.28 -6.67 14.42
C TRP A 72 8.42 -7.23 15.54
N SER A 73 8.30 -8.55 15.57
CA SER A 73 7.58 -9.29 16.60
C SER A 73 8.19 -10.69 16.71
N PRO A 74 8.84 -11.04 17.84
CA PRO A 74 9.57 -12.31 17.98
C PRO A 74 8.68 -13.56 17.93
N LEU A 75 7.38 -13.44 18.23
CA LEU A 75 6.45 -14.56 18.16
C LEU A 75 6.11 -14.91 16.70
N LEU A 76 6.42 -16.15 16.30
CA LEU A 76 6.16 -16.69 14.96
C LEU A 76 4.93 -17.61 14.96
N ASP A 77 4.27 -17.71 13.81
CA ASP A 77 3.27 -18.73 13.52
C ASP A 77 3.93 -20.06 13.08
N GLU A 78 3.10 -21.08 12.82
CA GLU A 78 3.55 -22.40 12.35
C GLU A 78 4.27 -22.34 11.00
N LEU A 79 4.05 -21.28 10.20
CA LEU A 79 4.66 -21.06 8.89
C LEU A 79 5.94 -20.21 8.97
N GLY A 80 6.38 -19.83 10.17
CA GLY A 80 7.59 -19.04 10.40
C GLY A 80 7.42 -17.53 10.16
N ASN A 81 6.19 -17.03 10.05
CA ASN A 81 5.89 -15.61 9.92
C ASN A 81 5.58 -14.97 11.28
N ALA A 82 5.96 -13.71 11.45
CA ALA A 82 5.66 -12.98 12.68
C ALA A 82 4.14 -12.75 12.82
N VAL A 83 3.53 -13.35 13.84
CA VAL A 83 2.06 -13.36 14.05
C VAL A 83 1.50 -11.93 14.00
N ARG A 84 2.08 -11.03 14.81
CA ARG A 84 1.65 -9.63 14.88
C ARG A 84 1.96 -8.85 13.60
N GLY A 85 3.01 -9.22 12.87
CA GLY A 85 3.36 -8.59 11.60
C GLY A 85 2.32 -8.88 10.52
N VAL A 86 1.87 -10.13 10.43
CA VAL A 86 0.77 -10.52 9.54
C VAL A 86 -0.54 -9.85 9.96
N THR A 87 -0.88 -9.88 11.25
CA THR A 87 -2.12 -9.22 11.75
C THR A 87 -2.12 -7.72 11.48
N PHE A 88 -1.00 -7.03 11.70
CA PHE A 88 -0.86 -5.62 11.41
C PHE A 88 -1.10 -5.33 9.92
N SER A 89 -0.49 -6.13 9.04
CA SER A 89 -0.59 -5.94 7.59
C SER A 89 -2.02 -6.10 7.08
N LYS A 90 -2.78 -7.06 7.64
CA LYS A 90 -4.21 -7.23 7.35
C LYS A 90 -5.04 -6.03 7.79
N LYS A 91 -4.87 -5.60 9.05
CA LYS A 91 -5.58 -4.43 9.59
C LYS A 91 -5.26 -3.14 8.83
N LEU A 92 -4.04 -3.03 8.31
CA LEU A 92 -3.62 -1.88 7.51
C LEU A 92 -4.43 -1.77 6.21
N VAL A 93 -4.61 -2.87 5.48
CA VAL A 93 -5.38 -2.86 4.21
C VAL A 93 -6.89 -2.88 4.38
N GLU A 94 -7.37 -3.31 5.55
CA GLU A 94 -8.77 -3.14 5.96
C GLU A 94 -9.08 -1.66 6.22
N ARG A 95 -8.13 -0.92 6.81
CA ARG A 95 -8.32 0.48 7.16
C ARG A 95 -8.03 1.45 6.01
N PHE A 96 -7.08 1.12 5.15
CA PHE A 96 -6.55 1.99 4.10
C PHE A 96 -6.61 1.33 2.72
N ASN A 97 -6.73 2.13 1.66
CA ASN A 97 -6.78 1.67 0.26
C ASN A 97 -5.39 1.35 -0.32
N PHE A 98 -4.59 0.57 0.41
CA PHE A 98 -3.22 0.23 0.03
C PHE A 98 -3.07 -1.11 -0.69
N HIS A 99 -4.11 -1.93 -0.78
CA HIS A 99 -4.03 -3.16 -1.54
C HIS A 99 -3.67 -2.84 -3.00
N ASN A 100 -2.72 -3.56 -3.60
CA ASN A 100 -2.20 -3.25 -4.95
C ASN A 100 -3.25 -3.37 -6.08
N TYR A 101 -4.43 -3.89 -5.76
CA TYR A 101 -5.58 -4.05 -6.66
C TYR A 101 -6.82 -3.30 -6.16
N ASP A 102 -6.67 -2.44 -5.15
CA ASP A 102 -7.74 -1.55 -4.71
C ASP A 102 -7.93 -0.41 -5.72
N SER A 103 -9.17 0.07 -5.86
CA SER A 103 -9.47 1.18 -6.76
C SER A 103 -9.23 2.51 -6.07
N LEU A 104 -8.51 3.43 -6.71
CA LEU A 104 -8.32 4.79 -6.22
C LEU A 104 -9.48 5.73 -6.57
N VAL A 105 -10.24 5.36 -7.61
CA VAL A 105 -11.37 6.14 -8.13
C VAL A 105 -12.68 5.68 -7.48
N HIS A 106 -12.90 4.37 -7.46
CA HIS A 106 -14.12 3.72 -6.95
C HIS A 106 -13.81 2.86 -5.72
N GLY A 107 -13.04 3.40 -4.78
CA GLY A 107 -12.65 2.70 -3.55
C GLY A 107 -13.83 2.52 -2.60
N ASP A 108 -13.73 1.52 -1.72
CA ASP A 108 -14.68 1.35 -0.61
C ASP A 108 -14.73 2.61 0.27
N LEU A 109 -15.93 3.13 0.50
CA LEU A 109 -16.18 4.35 1.29
C LEU A 109 -15.65 4.27 2.73
N ASN A 110 -15.47 3.06 3.26
CA ASN A 110 -14.99 2.86 4.63
C ASN A 110 -13.46 2.95 4.75
N LYS A 111 -12.73 2.91 3.63
CA LYS A 111 -11.27 2.95 3.62
C LYS A 111 -10.76 4.39 3.50
N ILE A 112 -9.67 4.67 4.20
CA ILE A 112 -9.01 5.97 4.13
C ILE A 112 -7.95 5.94 3.04
N ASP A 113 -7.92 6.99 2.22
CA ASP A 113 -6.77 7.31 1.36
C ASP A 113 -5.99 8.51 1.93
N PRO A 114 -4.82 8.30 2.54
CA PRO A 114 -4.02 9.38 3.10
C PRO A 114 -3.29 10.20 2.03
N ARG A 115 -3.37 9.81 0.75
CA ARG A 115 -2.81 10.60 -0.37
C ARG A 115 -3.71 11.80 -0.70
N LYS A 116 -5.00 11.72 -0.39
CA LYS A 116 -5.95 12.84 -0.58
C LYS A 116 -5.72 13.88 0.51
N ARG A 117 -5.82 15.16 0.15
CA ARG A 117 -5.76 16.24 1.15
C ARG A 117 -7.00 16.14 2.05
N PRO A 118 -6.91 16.57 3.32
CA PRO A 118 -8.03 16.49 4.24
C PRO A 118 -9.31 17.18 3.71
N PHE A 119 -9.16 18.25 2.94
CA PHE A 119 -10.26 18.98 2.32
C PHE A 119 -10.96 18.15 1.23
N ASP A 120 -10.18 17.61 0.29
CA ASP A 120 -10.67 16.79 -0.83
C ASP A 120 -11.21 15.42 -0.36
N ALA A 121 -10.81 14.95 0.82
CA ALA A 121 -11.30 13.70 1.40
C ALA A 121 -12.72 13.82 2.00
N ILE A 122 -13.14 15.02 2.40
CA ILE A 122 -14.45 15.28 3.03
C ILE A 122 -15.50 15.64 1.98
N HIS A 123 -15.10 16.39 0.94
CA HIS A 123 -15.97 16.86 -0.13
C HIS A 123 -15.36 16.54 -1.51
N PRO A 124 -15.21 15.26 -1.88
CA PRO A 124 -14.49 14.87 -3.09
C PRO A 124 -15.17 15.32 -4.39
N THR A 125 -16.48 15.57 -4.36
CA THR A 125 -17.30 15.87 -5.55
C THR A 125 -18.13 17.14 -5.41
N ASP A 126 -18.24 17.74 -4.23
CA ASP A 126 -19.18 18.85 -4.03
C ASP A 126 -18.83 20.06 -4.90
N ASN A 127 -17.55 20.46 -4.96
CA ASN A 127 -17.14 21.58 -5.83
C ASN A 127 -17.36 21.28 -7.32
N ASP A 128 -17.11 20.04 -7.75
CA ASP A 128 -17.30 19.65 -9.15
C ASP A 128 -18.79 19.59 -9.51
N ILE A 129 -19.64 19.13 -8.59
CA ILE A 129 -21.10 19.14 -8.71
C ILE A 129 -21.62 20.59 -8.73
N PHE A 130 -21.13 21.46 -7.85
CA PHE A 130 -21.53 22.87 -7.83
C PHE A 130 -21.08 23.60 -9.10
N CYS A 131 -19.87 23.33 -9.61
CA CYS A 131 -19.38 23.85 -10.88
C CYS A 131 -20.19 23.32 -12.07
N ALA A 132 -20.52 22.03 -12.09
CA ALA A 132 -21.36 21.42 -13.13
C ALA A 132 -22.79 21.99 -13.12
N ALA A 133 -23.36 22.20 -11.93
CA ALA A 133 -24.64 22.87 -11.77
C ALA A 133 -24.59 24.33 -12.23
N ALA A 134 -23.49 25.05 -11.96
CA ALA A 134 -23.30 26.44 -12.38
C ALA A 134 -23.08 26.56 -13.91
N SER A 135 -22.40 25.61 -14.54
CA SER A 135 -22.19 25.57 -15.98
C SER A 135 -23.39 25.01 -16.76
N GLY A 136 -24.36 24.42 -16.07
CA GLY A 136 -25.54 23.79 -16.67
C GLY A 136 -25.24 22.45 -17.35
N ASP A 137 -24.13 21.80 -17.00
CA ASP A 137 -23.74 20.51 -17.56
C ASP A 137 -24.51 19.37 -16.89
N LEU A 138 -25.63 18.99 -17.50
CA LEU A 138 -26.52 17.94 -17.03
C LEU A 138 -25.94 16.52 -17.20
N GLU A 139 -24.90 16.35 -18.02
CA GLU A 139 -24.24 15.05 -18.19
C GLU A 139 -23.34 14.76 -16.98
N ALA A 140 -22.61 15.77 -16.49
CA ALA A 140 -21.76 15.65 -15.32
C ALA A 140 -22.54 15.41 -14.00
N LEU A 141 -23.82 15.81 -13.94
CA LEU A 141 -24.69 15.62 -12.77
C LEU A 141 -25.33 14.22 -12.67
N LYS A 142 -25.25 13.40 -13.73
CA LYS A 142 -25.89 12.06 -13.76
C LYS A 142 -25.04 10.95 -13.15
N TRP A 143 -23.76 11.21 -12.86
CA TRP A 143 -22.77 10.21 -12.43
C TRP A 143 -22.37 10.38 -10.97
#